data_AF-A0AAN6DHW4-F1
#
_entry.id   AF-A0AAN6DHW4-F1
#
_cell.length_a   1.000
_cell.length_b   1.000
_cell.length_c   1.000
_cell.angle_alpha   90.00
_cell.angle_beta   90.00
_cell.angle_gamma   90.00
#
_symmetry.space_group_name_H-M   'P 1'
#
loop_
_entity.id
_entity.type
_entity.pdbx_description
1 polymer ?
#
loop_
_entity_poly.entity_id
_entity_poly.type
_entity_poly.pdbx_seq_one_letter_code
_entity_poly.pdbx_strand_id
1 'polypeptide(L)'
;MDALVEQYASGLEEAILAFAGRLDPNEMAESLYYENSDLTAALDAVFSTLDIDTLTVDKILLFNGIFTKSLLQVEESEGGGPKEPALFLAQTLLLLDSSIYLSFVKYSGLNPVPMQTLNSIMLLSPTDFVVDTFGPVFFSHGSVDRRLKLTLHNTLVGKAKPGSTLLQIGNVLLPRLLGQLESHDIFAAQLMVFITNAFDINDKLLLTSDWKLNDFNKTYLEFSKSRKWPSNANRNPARRTNDAFQEYMVLALYFTTDFKRLVEELNAHRGGRYSKTGLPLIDNCKKLVKTIKEMDAQEPAPKLGSMHELTAEEHSQLVDSFAAKEYECDWLLNADEFGVQLRQPSRRWAVIFQIYVMVSFIYDLTDAKWTKVLGDINAKYKKFRKPEFDAMLANDSVKSQLVEVLTEIERHYASYFPAFHRILKHVVDNTEIRWRALKLKQFNHENLADLEALSNNKKRKLDEHLDKEPEIKAPYTYKLGTAKLSQIWSVKTGLTEIERKLADPQELLENYKDELYFVEGSLQSGEKSEELLEKQELLTWKKQRLERGLGGWLSL
;
A
#
# COMPACT_ATOMS: atom_id res chain seq x y z
N MET A 1 -5.45 -45.78 20.42
CA MET A 1 -5.11 -44.39 20.03
C MET A 1 -4.21 -43.81 21.10
N ASP A 2 -4.67 -43.67 22.34
CA ASP A 2 -3.90 -43.07 23.44
C ASP A 2 -2.54 -43.72 23.68
N ALA A 3 -2.45 -45.06 23.68
CA ALA A 3 -1.17 -45.77 23.81
C ALA A 3 -0.18 -45.46 22.67
N LEU A 4 -0.67 -45.25 21.44
CA LEU A 4 0.17 -44.85 20.30
C LEU A 4 0.59 -43.38 20.44
N VAL A 5 -0.33 -42.51 20.85
CA VAL A 5 -0.02 -41.10 21.12
C VAL A 5 1.08 -41.00 22.16
N GLU A 6 0.95 -41.69 23.29
CA GLU A 6 1.95 -41.67 24.37
C GLU A 6 3.32 -42.17 23.87
N GLN A 7 3.34 -43.33 23.20
CA GLN A 7 4.58 -43.92 22.69
C GLN A 7 5.33 -42.98 21.75
N TYR A 8 4.64 -42.43 20.73
CA TYR A 8 5.28 -41.57 19.75
C TYR A 8 5.53 -40.16 20.27
N ALA A 9 4.72 -39.66 21.22
CA ALA A 9 4.94 -38.36 21.84
C ALA A 9 6.21 -38.34 22.70
N SER A 10 6.42 -39.38 23.52
CA SER A 10 7.65 -39.53 24.32
C SER A 10 8.88 -39.72 23.44
N GLY A 11 8.80 -40.53 22.38
CA GLY A 11 9.91 -40.68 21.43
C GLY A 11 10.26 -39.37 20.71
N LEU A 12 9.24 -38.57 20.36
CA LEU A 12 9.42 -37.25 19.75
C LEU A 12 10.02 -36.24 20.74
N GLU A 13 9.56 -36.24 21.99
CA GLU A 13 10.12 -35.41 23.06
C GLU A 13 11.62 -35.72 23.27
N GLU A 14 11.98 -36.99 23.42
CA GLU A 14 13.37 -37.41 23.59
C GLU A 14 14.26 -36.94 22.44
N ALA A 15 13.78 -37.07 21.20
CA ALA A 15 14.48 -36.55 20.03
C ALA A 15 14.66 -35.03 20.12
N ILE A 16 13.60 -34.28 20.40
CA ILE A 16 13.66 -32.81 20.49
C ILE A 16 14.60 -32.35 21.60
N LEU A 17 14.54 -32.95 22.79
CA LEU A 17 15.41 -32.61 23.92
C LEU A 17 16.90 -32.87 23.59
N ALA A 18 17.20 -33.96 22.88
CA ALA A 18 18.56 -34.29 22.49
C ALA A 18 19.19 -33.26 21.53
N PHE A 19 18.39 -32.61 20.69
CA PHE A 19 18.84 -31.60 19.74
C PHE A 19 18.79 -30.18 20.30
N ALA A 20 17.75 -29.81 21.06
CA ALA A 20 17.55 -28.44 21.55
C ALA A 20 18.73 -27.93 22.39
N GLY A 21 19.37 -28.79 23.19
CA GLY A 21 20.53 -28.42 24.01
C GLY A 21 21.85 -28.27 23.26
N ARG A 22 21.88 -28.53 21.95
CA ARG A 22 23.09 -28.49 21.11
C ARG A 22 23.08 -27.35 20.09
N LEU A 23 22.02 -26.55 20.06
CA LEU A 23 21.76 -25.62 18.97
C LEU A 23 21.97 -24.17 19.39
N ASP A 24 22.59 -23.40 18.49
CA ASP A 24 22.61 -21.94 18.62
C ASP A 24 21.18 -21.41 18.39
N PRO A 25 20.59 -20.67 19.34
CA PRO A 25 19.28 -20.04 19.16
C PRO A 25 19.17 -19.20 17.89
N ASN A 26 20.28 -18.62 17.41
CA ASN A 26 20.30 -17.82 16.18
C ASN A 26 20.16 -18.68 14.91
N GLU A 27 20.79 -19.87 14.86
CA GLU A 27 20.68 -20.78 13.69
C GLU A 27 19.25 -21.28 13.50
N MET A 28 18.54 -21.49 14.61
CA MET A 28 17.15 -21.95 14.62
C MET A 28 16.15 -20.86 14.20
N ALA A 29 16.48 -19.60 14.46
CA ALA A 29 15.65 -18.47 14.07
C ALA A 29 15.61 -18.26 12.55
N GLU A 30 16.69 -18.63 11.85
CA GLU A 30 16.95 -18.23 10.47
C GLU A 30 16.66 -19.29 9.39
N SER A 31 16.53 -20.58 9.74
CA SER A 31 16.37 -21.65 8.74
C SER A 31 15.44 -22.79 9.19
N LEU A 32 14.82 -23.50 8.24
CA LEU A 32 14.05 -24.71 8.49
C LEU A 32 14.97 -25.83 8.97
N TYR A 33 14.85 -26.23 10.23
CA TYR A 33 15.85 -27.12 10.83
C TYR A 33 15.72 -28.59 10.38
N TYR A 34 14.60 -28.98 9.75
CA TYR A 34 14.47 -30.33 9.19
C TYR A 34 15.33 -30.57 7.94
N GLU A 35 16.02 -29.56 7.38
CA GLU A 35 17.05 -29.80 6.37
C GLU A 35 18.30 -30.46 6.97
N ASN A 36 18.42 -30.48 8.31
CA ASN A 36 19.45 -31.23 8.99
C ASN A 36 19.20 -32.75 8.89
N SER A 37 20.17 -33.47 8.33
CA SER A 37 20.12 -34.93 8.16
C SER A 37 20.03 -35.70 9.47
N ASP A 38 20.62 -35.18 10.55
CA ASP A 38 20.66 -35.86 11.85
C ASP A 38 19.30 -35.79 12.54
N LEU A 39 18.64 -34.64 12.46
CA LEU A 39 17.27 -34.49 12.99
C LEU A 39 16.31 -35.40 12.21
N THR A 40 16.36 -35.38 10.89
CA THR A 40 15.46 -36.21 10.06
C THR A 40 15.69 -37.70 10.28
N ALA A 41 16.93 -38.15 10.41
CA ALA A 41 17.23 -39.53 10.78
C ALA A 41 16.68 -39.91 12.16
N ALA A 42 16.78 -39.02 13.14
CA ALA A 42 16.21 -39.26 14.48
C ALA A 42 14.68 -39.34 14.44
N LEU A 43 14.01 -38.41 13.74
CA LEU A 43 12.57 -38.47 13.52
C LEU A 43 12.17 -39.74 12.76
N ASP A 44 12.98 -40.16 11.79
CA ASP A 44 12.72 -41.38 11.04
C ASP A 44 12.79 -42.63 11.90
N ALA A 45 13.75 -42.69 12.82
CA ALA A 45 13.87 -43.76 13.80
C ALA A 45 12.65 -43.81 14.74
N VAL A 46 12.19 -42.67 15.27
CA VAL A 46 11.02 -42.59 16.17
C VAL A 46 9.77 -43.17 15.49
N PHE A 47 9.55 -42.83 14.23
CA PHE A 47 8.36 -43.25 13.48
C PHE A 47 8.57 -44.49 12.59
N SER A 48 9.69 -45.20 12.74
CA SER A 48 10.08 -46.35 11.88
C SER A 48 9.08 -47.50 11.91
N THR A 49 8.40 -47.69 13.03
CA THR A 49 7.40 -48.74 13.25
C THR A 49 5.98 -48.32 12.85
N LEU A 50 5.77 -47.04 12.52
CA LEU A 50 4.46 -46.50 12.18
C LEU A 50 4.21 -46.61 10.68
N ASP A 51 3.42 -47.62 10.29
CA ASP A 51 2.84 -47.67 8.96
C ASP A 51 1.51 -46.93 8.94
N ILE A 52 1.51 -45.75 8.32
CA ILE A 52 0.35 -44.87 8.27
C ILE A 52 -0.75 -45.45 7.39
N ASP A 53 -0.44 -46.26 6.37
CA ASP A 53 -1.45 -46.73 5.41
C ASP A 53 -2.29 -47.88 5.93
N THR A 54 -1.81 -48.58 6.94
CA THR A 54 -2.52 -49.67 7.63
C THR A 54 -3.24 -49.22 8.90
N LEU A 55 -3.14 -47.94 9.28
CA LEU A 55 -3.85 -47.39 10.44
C LEU A 55 -5.37 -47.45 10.25
N THR A 56 -6.06 -48.07 11.20
CA THR A 56 -7.53 -48.05 11.31
C THR A 56 -8.07 -46.75 11.93
N VAL A 57 -7.18 -45.87 12.38
CA VAL A 57 -7.48 -44.65 13.13
C VAL A 57 -7.24 -43.43 12.25
N ASP A 58 -8.00 -42.35 12.48
CA ASP A 58 -7.77 -41.07 11.78
C ASP A 58 -6.33 -40.58 12.01
N LYS A 59 -5.58 -40.55 10.91
CA LYS A 59 -4.15 -40.21 10.86
C LYS A 59 -3.92 -38.77 11.35
N ILE A 60 -4.78 -37.82 10.96
CA ILE A 60 -4.65 -36.42 11.36
C ILE A 60 -4.88 -36.29 12.86
N LEU A 61 -5.89 -36.97 13.40
CA LEU A 61 -6.18 -36.95 14.84
C LEU A 61 -5.03 -37.55 15.66
N LEU A 62 -4.46 -38.67 15.20
CA LEU A 62 -3.31 -39.31 15.85
C LEU A 62 -2.12 -38.34 15.94
N PHE A 63 -1.71 -37.76 14.80
CA PHE A 63 -0.55 -36.86 14.76
C PHE A 63 -0.80 -35.56 15.55
N ASN A 64 -2.00 -35.00 15.51
CA ASN A 64 -2.35 -33.85 16.35
C ASN A 64 -2.23 -34.18 17.84
N GLY A 65 -2.65 -35.40 18.24
CA GLY A 65 -2.49 -35.91 19.59
C GLY A 65 -1.01 -36.02 19.98
N ILE A 66 -0.18 -36.59 19.12
CA ILE A 66 1.27 -36.73 19.33
C ILE A 66 1.91 -35.36 19.56
N PHE A 67 1.75 -34.41 18.63
CA PHE A 67 2.37 -33.09 18.74
C PHE A 67 1.87 -32.28 19.93
N THR A 68 0.56 -32.35 20.23
CA THR A 68 0.01 -31.65 21.40
C THR A 68 0.52 -32.24 22.70
N LYS A 69 0.61 -33.58 22.79
CA LYS A 69 1.14 -34.25 23.98
C LYS A 69 2.63 -33.97 24.17
N SER A 70 3.43 -34.03 23.10
CA SER A 70 4.85 -33.68 23.14
C SER A 70 5.06 -32.22 23.56
N LEU A 71 4.24 -31.28 23.10
CA LEU A 71 4.31 -29.88 23.56
C LEU A 71 4.13 -29.77 25.08
N LEU A 72 3.12 -30.46 25.63
CA LEU A 72 2.85 -30.45 27.07
C LEU A 72 3.97 -31.12 27.86
N GLN A 73 4.53 -32.23 27.37
CA GLN A 73 5.68 -32.88 28.01
C GLN A 73 6.93 -31.98 27.97
N VAL A 74 7.19 -31.34 26.82
CA VAL A 74 8.24 -30.34 26.64
C VAL A 74 8.02 -29.11 27.53
N GLU A 75 6.80 -28.81 27.98
CA GLU A 75 6.51 -27.76 28.96
C GLU A 75 6.74 -28.25 30.42
N GLU A 76 6.40 -29.51 30.72
CA GLU A 76 6.49 -30.11 32.07
C GLU A 76 7.90 -30.63 32.47
N SER A 77 8.78 -30.90 31.50
CA SER A 77 10.03 -31.67 31.67
C SER A 77 11.15 -31.09 32.58
N GLU A 78 10.94 -29.98 33.30
CA GLU A 78 11.89 -29.54 34.35
C GLU A 78 11.20 -29.24 35.69
N GLY A 79 11.77 -29.79 36.76
CA GLY A 79 11.26 -29.69 38.12
C GLY A 79 11.20 -28.26 38.65
N GLY A 80 10.03 -27.63 38.54
CA GLY A 80 9.58 -26.52 39.39
C GLY A 80 10.31 -25.18 39.28
N GLY A 81 11.25 -25.02 38.34
CA GLY A 81 11.94 -23.74 38.04
C GLY A 81 11.44 -23.10 36.74
N PRO A 82 11.61 -21.78 36.55
CA PRO A 82 11.32 -21.13 35.27
C PRO A 82 12.30 -21.62 34.20
N LYS A 83 11.77 -22.20 33.12
CA LYS A 83 12.57 -22.65 31.97
C LYS A 83 13.32 -21.49 31.33
N GLU A 84 14.54 -21.76 30.86
CA GLU A 84 15.28 -20.81 30.05
C GLU A 84 14.49 -20.53 28.76
N PRO A 85 14.03 -19.28 28.51
CA PRO A 85 13.14 -18.97 27.40
C PRO A 85 13.71 -19.37 26.03
N ALA A 86 15.03 -19.27 25.87
CA ALA A 86 15.72 -19.65 24.64
C ALA A 86 15.65 -21.16 24.36
N LEU A 87 15.79 -22.00 25.40
CA LEU A 87 15.69 -23.45 25.26
C LEU A 87 14.26 -23.87 24.93
N PHE A 88 13.27 -23.28 25.59
CA PHE A 88 11.86 -23.58 25.32
C PHE A 88 11.43 -23.12 23.91
N LEU A 89 11.93 -21.97 23.46
CA LEU A 89 11.79 -21.50 22.08
C LEU A 89 12.38 -22.53 21.10
N ALA A 90 13.59 -23.00 21.37
CA ALA A 90 14.26 -23.97 20.51
C ALA A 90 13.44 -25.27 20.39
N GLN A 91 12.99 -25.82 21.51
CA GLN A 91 12.17 -27.03 21.52
C GLN A 91 10.85 -26.84 20.76
N THR A 92 10.21 -25.68 20.92
CA THR A 92 8.95 -25.32 20.25
C THR A 92 9.13 -25.21 18.72
N LEU A 93 10.22 -24.59 18.26
CA LEU A 93 10.54 -24.49 16.84
C LEU A 93 10.86 -25.86 16.23
N LEU A 94 11.62 -26.71 16.93
CA LEU A 94 11.90 -28.07 16.49
C LEU A 94 10.63 -28.92 16.41
N LEU A 95 9.70 -28.76 17.34
CA LEU A 95 8.41 -29.43 17.32
C LEU A 95 7.60 -29.03 16.08
N LEU A 96 7.58 -27.73 15.76
CA LEU A 96 6.93 -27.22 14.56
C LEU A 96 7.60 -27.74 13.28
N ASP A 97 8.93 -27.66 13.19
CA ASP A 97 9.69 -28.13 12.02
C ASP A 97 9.55 -29.64 11.82
N SER A 98 9.50 -30.42 12.91
CA SER A 98 9.21 -31.86 12.88
C SER A 98 7.83 -32.13 12.28
N SER A 99 6.81 -31.33 12.64
CA SER A 99 5.47 -31.47 12.05
C SER A 99 5.45 -31.18 10.55
N ILE A 100 6.20 -30.16 10.11
CA ILE A 100 6.34 -29.80 8.69
C ILE A 100 7.01 -30.94 7.92
N TYR A 101 8.13 -31.45 8.44
CA TYR A 101 8.85 -32.59 7.85
C TYR A 101 7.96 -33.82 7.69
N LEU A 102 7.32 -34.26 8.77
CA LEU A 102 6.48 -35.45 8.73
C LEU A 102 5.31 -35.29 7.76
N SER A 103 4.76 -34.08 7.63
CA SER A 103 3.55 -33.84 6.83
C SER A 103 3.79 -33.57 5.36
N PHE A 104 4.95 -33.03 4.99
CA PHE A 104 5.25 -32.64 3.61
C PHE A 104 6.39 -33.43 2.96
N VAL A 105 7.23 -34.11 3.75
CA VAL A 105 8.35 -34.89 3.25
C VAL A 105 8.12 -36.37 3.44
N LYS A 106 7.80 -36.81 4.67
CA LYS A 106 7.73 -38.24 4.99
C LYS A 106 6.39 -38.88 4.62
N TYR A 107 5.28 -38.26 5.01
CA TYR A 107 3.95 -38.86 4.88
C TYR A 107 3.03 -38.00 4.02
N SER A 108 2.18 -38.64 3.23
CA SER A 108 1.17 -37.97 2.42
C SER A 108 -0.15 -37.79 3.18
N GLY A 109 -0.88 -36.71 2.90
CA GLY A 109 -2.23 -36.48 3.45
C GLY A 109 -2.28 -35.90 4.87
N LEU A 110 -1.15 -35.49 5.44
CA LEU A 110 -1.07 -34.86 6.77
C LEU A 110 -0.99 -33.33 6.72
N ASN A 111 -1.24 -32.70 5.57
CA ASN A 111 -1.16 -31.24 5.36
C ASN A 111 -1.80 -30.36 6.48
N PRO A 112 -2.90 -30.77 7.15
CA PRO A 112 -3.47 -30.00 8.25
C PRO A 112 -2.66 -29.98 9.55
N VAL A 113 -1.82 -30.99 9.79
CA VAL A 113 -1.15 -31.22 11.08
C VAL A 113 -0.22 -30.05 11.47
N PRO A 114 0.63 -29.50 10.58
CA PRO A 114 1.57 -28.44 10.99
C PRO A 114 0.89 -27.17 11.48
N MET A 115 -0.21 -26.77 10.83
CA MET A 115 -1.01 -25.63 11.28
C MET A 115 -1.72 -25.91 12.62
N GLN A 116 -2.10 -27.16 12.86
CA GLN A 116 -2.65 -27.56 14.15
C GLN A 116 -1.56 -27.56 15.25
N THR A 117 -0.33 -27.96 14.94
CA THR A 117 0.81 -27.82 15.84
C THR A 117 1.07 -26.36 16.18
N LEU A 118 1.08 -25.46 15.19
CA LEU A 118 1.16 -24.01 15.43
C LEU A 118 0.01 -23.53 16.33
N ASN A 119 -1.22 -24.00 16.10
CA ASN A 119 -2.36 -23.65 16.94
C ASN A 119 -2.16 -24.12 18.39
N SER A 120 -1.65 -25.34 18.62
CA SER A 120 -1.34 -25.83 19.97
C SER A 120 -0.26 -24.98 20.63
N ILE A 121 0.83 -24.66 19.92
CA ILE A 121 1.90 -23.77 20.42
C ILE A 121 1.32 -22.42 20.84
N MET A 122 0.59 -21.76 19.94
CA MET A 122 0.12 -20.40 20.20
C MET A 122 -0.96 -20.35 21.29
N LEU A 123 -1.77 -21.39 21.47
CA LEU A 123 -2.91 -21.37 22.41
C LEU A 123 -2.58 -21.96 23.78
N LEU A 124 -1.69 -22.95 23.86
CA LEU A 124 -1.34 -23.65 25.10
C LEU A 124 -0.15 -23.02 25.82
N SER A 125 0.82 -22.46 25.09
CA SER A 125 1.96 -21.77 25.71
C SER A 125 1.55 -20.45 26.38
N PRO A 126 2.33 -19.96 27.37
CA PRO A 126 2.10 -18.66 28.00
C PRO A 126 2.08 -17.52 26.99
N THR A 127 1.16 -16.56 27.16
CA THR A 127 0.99 -15.44 26.22
C THR A 127 2.26 -14.60 26.08
N ASP A 128 2.96 -14.33 27.19
CA ASP A 128 4.22 -13.57 27.19
C ASP A 128 5.31 -14.28 26.36
N PHE A 129 5.41 -15.62 26.46
CA PHE A 129 6.32 -16.39 25.61
C PHE A 129 5.92 -16.29 24.14
N VAL A 130 4.63 -16.43 23.83
CA VAL A 130 4.12 -16.36 22.45
C VAL A 130 4.40 -14.99 21.82
N VAL A 131 4.16 -13.91 22.57
CA VAL A 131 4.26 -12.52 22.09
C VAL A 131 5.69 -12.02 22.07
N ASP A 132 6.46 -12.25 23.14
CA ASP A 132 7.77 -11.62 23.31
C ASP A 132 8.94 -12.51 22.89
N THR A 133 8.75 -13.83 22.77
CA THR A 133 9.83 -14.78 22.44
C THR A 133 9.58 -15.51 21.12
N PHE A 134 8.46 -16.23 20.99
CA PHE A 134 8.16 -17.02 19.80
C PHE A 134 7.78 -16.16 18.59
N GLY A 135 6.88 -15.18 18.78
CA GLY A 135 6.38 -14.29 17.74
C GLY A 135 7.46 -13.56 16.95
N PRO A 136 8.42 -12.85 17.61
CA PRO A 136 9.46 -12.11 16.93
C PRO A 136 10.32 -13.00 16.03
N VAL A 137 10.60 -14.23 16.47
CA VAL A 137 11.36 -15.22 15.69
C VAL A 137 10.50 -15.79 14.56
N PHE A 138 9.29 -16.23 14.86
CA PHE A 138 8.38 -16.84 13.88
C PHE A 138 7.99 -15.88 12.75
N PHE A 139 7.83 -14.58 13.04
CA PHE A 139 7.50 -13.55 12.05
C PHE A 139 8.71 -12.85 11.44
N SER A 140 9.93 -13.17 11.87
CA SER A 140 11.17 -12.63 11.30
C SER A 140 11.34 -12.95 9.80
N HIS A 141 12.26 -12.25 9.13
CA HIS A 141 12.63 -12.56 7.75
C HIS A 141 13.27 -13.95 7.60
N GLY A 142 13.99 -14.44 8.62
CA GLY A 142 14.59 -15.77 8.59
C GLY A 142 13.56 -16.91 8.58
N SER A 143 12.42 -16.73 9.26
CA SER A 143 11.38 -17.77 9.33
C SER A 143 10.36 -17.76 8.18
N VAL A 144 10.66 -17.12 7.03
CA VAL A 144 9.74 -17.03 5.89
C VAL A 144 9.36 -18.42 5.35
N ASP A 145 10.30 -19.34 5.24
CA ASP A 145 10.03 -20.66 4.65
C ASP A 145 9.07 -21.51 5.50
N ARG A 146 9.20 -21.45 6.84
CA ARG A 146 8.21 -22.04 7.78
C ARG A 146 6.82 -21.53 7.49
N ARG A 147 6.67 -20.20 7.41
CA ARG A 147 5.37 -19.55 7.17
C ARG A 147 4.81 -19.95 5.81
N LEU A 148 5.63 -20.01 4.76
CA LEU A 148 5.19 -20.44 3.43
C LEU A 148 4.75 -21.91 3.41
N LYS A 149 5.45 -22.82 4.10
CA LYS A 149 5.02 -24.22 4.19
C LYS A 149 3.68 -24.36 4.92
N LEU A 150 3.51 -23.64 6.04
CA LEU A 150 2.27 -23.63 6.81
C LEU A 150 1.08 -23.09 6.00
N THR A 151 1.31 -22.09 5.14
CA THR A 151 0.27 -21.50 4.29
C THR A 151 0.11 -22.18 2.94
N LEU A 152 0.78 -23.31 2.70
CA LEU A 152 0.81 -23.98 1.40
C LEU A 152 1.17 -23.01 0.28
N HIS A 153 2.18 -22.18 0.51
CA HIS A 153 2.61 -21.08 -0.35
C HIS A 153 1.49 -20.05 -0.59
N ASN A 154 0.79 -19.65 0.47
CA ASN A 154 -0.27 -18.64 0.47
C ASN A 154 -1.49 -19.01 -0.38
N THR A 155 -1.85 -20.30 -0.39
CA THR A 155 -2.99 -20.83 -1.15
C THR A 155 -4.08 -21.42 -0.26
N LEU A 156 -4.14 -20.99 1.00
CA LEU A 156 -5.13 -21.52 1.94
C LEU A 156 -6.56 -21.15 1.53
N VAL A 157 -7.49 -22.02 1.92
CA VAL A 157 -8.94 -21.78 1.81
C VAL A 157 -9.52 -21.74 3.22
N GLY A 158 -10.16 -20.63 3.60
CA GLY A 158 -10.61 -20.40 4.97
C GLY A 158 -11.61 -21.44 5.49
N LYS A 159 -12.41 -22.04 4.59
CA LYS A 159 -13.43 -23.05 4.97
C LYS A 159 -12.86 -24.45 5.23
N ALA A 160 -11.63 -24.72 4.81
CA ALA A 160 -11.02 -26.03 4.89
C ALA A 160 -9.77 -25.98 5.78
N LYS A 161 -9.40 -27.11 6.39
CA LYS A 161 -8.10 -27.22 7.06
C LYS A 161 -6.99 -27.28 6.00
N PRO A 162 -5.84 -26.62 6.19
CA PRO A 162 -5.40 -25.90 7.40
C PRO A 162 -5.92 -24.45 7.55
N GLY A 163 -6.53 -23.85 6.53
CA GLY A 163 -7.01 -22.46 6.55
C GLY A 163 -7.97 -22.12 7.69
N SER A 164 -8.96 -22.98 7.96
CA SER A 164 -9.90 -22.77 9.08
C SER A 164 -9.20 -22.74 10.44
N THR A 165 -8.13 -23.51 10.61
CA THR A 165 -7.33 -23.54 11.83
C THR A 165 -6.56 -22.22 12.01
N LEU A 166 -5.97 -21.68 10.93
CA LEU A 166 -5.29 -20.38 11.00
C LEU A 166 -6.25 -19.24 11.38
N LEU A 167 -7.49 -19.25 10.84
CA LEU A 167 -8.51 -18.28 11.25
C LEU A 167 -8.91 -18.46 12.72
N GLN A 168 -8.95 -19.70 13.21
CA GLN A 168 -9.21 -19.97 14.63
C GLN A 168 -8.11 -19.39 15.53
N ILE A 169 -6.83 -19.53 15.16
CA ILE A 169 -5.70 -18.92 15.88
C ILE A 169 -5.94 -17.41 16.04
N GLY A 170 -6.22 -16.71 14.93
CA GLY A 170 -6.49 -15.27 14.96
C GLY A 170 -7.70 -14.90 15.83
N ASN A 171 -8.82 -15.61 15.66
CA ASN A 171 -10.06 -15.34 16.41
C ASN A 171 -9.94 -15.60 17.92
N VAL A 172 -9.04 -16.49 18.35
CA VAL A 172 -8.84 -16.81 19.77
C VAL A 172 -7.75 -15.94 20.40
N LEU A 173 -6.66 -15.66 19.68
CA LEU A 173 -5.53 -14.91 20.24
C LEU A 173 -5.74 -13.41 20.23
N LEU A 174 -6.20 -12.83 19.11
CA LEU A 174 -6.31 -11.38 18.99
C LEU A 174 -7.16 -10.76 20.11
N PRO A 175 -8.30 -11.35 20.54
CA PRO A 175 -9.07 -10.81 21.66
C PRO A 175 -8.40 -10.99 23.04
N ARG A 176 -7.42 -11.88 23.17
CA ARG A 176 -6.67 -12.11 24.43
C ARG A 176 -5.50 -11.14 24.61
N LEU A 177 -5.07 -10.47 23.55
CA LEU A 177 -3.95 -9.54 23.59
C LEU A 177 -4.34 -8.23 24.30
N LEU A 178 -3.41 -7.68 25.07
CA LEU A 178 -3.59 -6.41 25.78
C LEU A 178 -3.11 -5.27 24.88
N GLY A 179 -4.02 -4.54 24.23
CA GLY A 179 -3.68 -3.37 23.40
C GLY A 179 -3.15 -2.15 24.19
N GLN A 180 -2.62 -2.37 25.39
CA GLN A 180 -1.88 -1.38 26.18
C GLN A 180 -0.37 -1.64 26.10
N LEU A 181 0.05 -2.82 25.63
CA LEU A 181 1.44 -3.22 25.52
C LEU A 181 1.83 -3.20 24.04
N GLU A 182 2.89 -2.44 23.72
CA GLU A 182 3.37 -2.29 22.34
C GLU A 182 3.74 -3.64 21.71
N SER A 183 4.37 -4.55 22.47
CA SER A 183 4.72 -5.88 21.95
C SER A 183 3.50 -6.68 21.51
N HIS A 184 2.38 -6.55 22.23
CA HIS A 184 1.12 -7.19 21.87
C HIS A 184 0.52 -6.61 20.59
N ASP A 185 0.61 -5.28 20.39
CA ASP A 185 0.10 -4.62 19.17
C ASP A 185 0.95 -4.97 17.95
N ILE A 186 2.29 -5.00 18.11
CA ILE A 186 3.22 -5.44 17.05
C ILE A 186 2.92 -6.90 16.67
N PHE A 187 2.80 -7.78 17.65
CA PHE A 187 2.46 -9.18 17.42
C PHE A 187 1.10 -9.33 16.75
N ALA A 188 0.08 -8.60 17.20
CA ALA A 188 -1.25 -8.60 16.59
C ALA A 188 -1.19 -8.19 15.11
N ALA A 189 -0.44 -7.13 14.79
CA ALA A 189 -0.25 -6.67 13.42
C ALA A 189 0.47 -7.73 12.56
N GLN A 190 1.55 -8.33 13.07
CA GLN A 190 2.28 -9.39 12.37
C GLN A 190 1.40 -10.63 12.12
N LEU A 191 0.63 -11.05 13.12
CA LEU A 191 -0.32 -12.17 12.99
C LEU A 191 -1.42 -11.84 11.97
N MET A 192 -1.97 -10.63 11.99
CA MET A 192 -2.98 -10.19 11.01
C MET A 192 -2.42 -10.16 9.58
N VAL A 193 -1.18 -9.71 9.39
CA VAL A 193 -0.49 -9.74 8.09
C VAL A 193 -0.26 -11.18 7.65
N PHE A 194 0.19 -12.05 8.54
CA PHE A 194 0.38 -13.47 8.25
C PHE A 194 -0.93 -14.15 7.83
N ILE A 195 -2.02 -13.94 8.56
CA ILE A 195 -3.35 -14.44 8.22
C ILE A 195 -3.78 -13.89 6.86
N THR A 196 -3.74 -12.57 6.66
CA THR A 196 -4.23 -11.93 5.43
C THR A 196 -3.46 -12.41 4.19
N ASN A 197 -2.15 -12.60 4.30
CA ASN A 197 -1.31 -13.06 3.20
C ASN A 197 -1.45 -14.56 2.92
N ALA A 198 -2.02 -15.35 3.84
CA ALA A 198 -2.16 -16.79 3.67
C ALA A 198 -3.29 -17.20 2.71
N PHE A 199 -4.26 -16.30 2.49
CA PHE A 199 -5.47 -16.55 1.71
C PHE A 199 -5.48 -15.66 0.46
N ASP A 200 -6.18 -16.13 -0.58
CA ASP A 200 -6.52 -15.27 -1.72
C ASP A 200 -7.49 -14.16 -1.26
N ILE A 201 -7.36 -12.97 -1.86
CA ILE A 201 -8.18 -11.79 -1.52
C ILE A 201 -9.69 -12.02 -1.74
N ASN A 202 -10.04 -13.01 -2.57
CA ASN A 202 -11.42 -13.41 -2.85
C ASN A 202 -12.02 -14.38 -1.80
N ASP A 203 -11.25 -14.83 -0.80
CA ASP A 203 -11.76 -15.77 0.20
C ASP A 203 -12.88 -15.12 1.03
N LYS A 204 -14.01 -15.85 1.12
CA LYS A 204 -15.26 -15.37 1.73
C LYS A 204 -15.21 -15.24 3.24
N LEU A 205 -14.20 -15.82 3.90
CA LEU A 205 -14.04 -15.72 5.35
C LEU A 205 -13.07 -14.60 5.75
N LEU A 206 -12.37 -13.98 4.79
CA LEU A 206 -11.61 -12.77 5.07
C LEU A 206 -12.55 -11.58 5.30
N LEU A 207 -12.16 -10.71 6.23
CA LEU A 207 -12.85 -9.45 6.53
C LEU A 207 -12.98 -8.54 5.30
N THR A 208 -12.07 -8.67 4.33
CA THR A 208 -12.10 -7.95 3.05
C THR A 208 -13.38 -8.20 2.25
N SER A 209 -13.99 -9.38 2.42
CA SER A 209 -15.21 -9.81 1.71
C SER A 209 -16.53 -9.35 2.36
N ASP A 210 -16.49 -8.86 3.61
CA ASP A 210 -17.68 -8.46 4.35
C ASP A 210 -17.97 -6.95 4.19
N TRP A 211 -19.23 -6.59 4.00
CA TRP A 211 -19.66 -5.19 3.83
C TRP A 211 -19.95 -4.48 5.15
N LYS A 212 -19.73 -5.15 6.28
CA LYS A 212 -19.90 -4.55 7.59
C LYS A 212 -19.04 -3.30 7.70
N LEU A 213 -19.70 -2.18 7.99
CA LEU A 213 -19.03 -1.01 8.53
C LEU A 213 -18.43 -1.43 9.86
N ASN A 214 -17.18 -1.05 10.11
CA ASN A 214 -16.50 -1.41 11.35
C ASN A 214 -17.39 -1.02 12.53
N ASP A 215 -17.76 -2.01 13.35
CA ASP A 215 -18.45 -1.79 14.61
C ASP A 215 -17.40 -1.38 15.65
N PHE A 216 -16.82 -0.18 15.46
CA PHE A 216 -15.82 0.43 16.35
C PHE A 216 -16.34 0.63 17.78
N ASN A 217 -17.64 0.42 18.02
CA ASN A 217 -18.30 0.48 19.31
C ASN A 217 -17.64 -0.39 20.40
N LYS A 218 -16.89 -1.44 20.05
CA LYS A 218 -16.17 -2.24 21.04
C LYS A 218 -14.74 -1.75 21.25
N THR A 219 -13.99 -1.55 20.17
CA THR A 219 -12.57 -1.23 20.23
C THR A 219 -12.32 0.11 20.94
N TYR A 220 -12.90 1.23 20.49
CA TYR A 220 -12.67 2.54 21.11
C TYR A 220 -13.32 2.70 22.48
N LEU A 221 -14.45 2.01 22.70
CA LEU A 221 -15.23 2.11 23.93
C LEU A 221 -14.62 1.24 25.05
N GLU A 222 -13.95 0.14 24.71
CA GLU A 222 -13.12 -0.64 25.64
C GLU A 222 -11.74 0.00 25.85
N PHE A 223 -11.13 0.61 24.82
CA PHE A 223 -9.92 1.42 25.00
C PHE A 223 -10.16 2.64 25.90
N SER A 224 -11.30 3.32 25.75
CA SER A 224 -11.63 4.46 26.63
C SER A 224 -11.84 4.04 28.09
N LYS A 225 -12.43 2.86 28.33
CA LYS A 225 -12.63 2.29 29.67
C LYS A 225 -11.34 1.77 30.30
N SER A 226 -10.48 1.10 29.53
CA SER A 226 -9.26 0.46 30.04
C SER A 226 -8.13 1.45 30.33
N ARG A 227 -8.04 2.54 29.56
CA ARG A 227 -6.99 3.57 29.71
C ARG A 227 -7.37 4.75 30.62
N LYS A 228 -8.48 4.66 31.37
CA LYS A 228 -9.06 5.80 32.14
C LYS A 228 -9.13 7.06 31.26
N TRP A 229 -9.72 6.88 30.10
CA TRP A 229 -9.75 7.87 29.04
C TRP A 229 -11.05 8.70 29.14
N PRO A 230 -10.97 10.03 28.94
CA PRO A 230 -9.74 10.82 28.78
C PRO A 230 -8.92 10.84 30.09
N SER A 231 -7.58 10.76 29.97
CA SER A 231 -6.65 10.82 31.10
C SER A 231 -6.82 12.14 31.87
N ASN A 232 -6.53 12.13 33.18
CA ASN A 232 -6.68 13.31 34.04
C ASN A 232 -5.83 14.48 33.52
N ALA A 233 -6.48 15.43 32.87
CA ALA A 233 -5.86 16.62 32.28
C ALA A 233 -5.38 17.63 33.34
N ASN A 234 -4.44 18.48 32.91
CA ASN A 234 -4.09 19.71 33.60
C ASN A 234 -5.26 20.71 33.52
N ARG A 235 -5.47 21.51 34.57
CA ARG A 235 -6.74 22.23 34.78
C ARG A 235 -6.95 23.49 33.91
N ASN A 236 -6.07 23.84 32.96
CA ASN A 236 -6.19 25.09 32.17
C ASN A 236 -5.55 25.01 30.75
N PRO A 237 -6.16 24.29 29.79
CA PRO A 237 -5.76 24.38 28.38
C PRO A 237 -6.06 25.78 27.80
N ALA A 238 -5.31 26.19 26.76
CA ALA A 238 -5.64 27.39 26.00
C ALA A 238 -7.04 27.23 25.35
N ARG A 239 -7.88 28.27 25.41
CA ARG A 239 -9.29 28.18 24.99
C ARG A 239 -9.46 27.62 23.55
N ARG A 240 -8.61 28.05 22.61
CA ARG A 240 -8.66 27.60 21.21
C ARG A 240 -8.30 26.12 21.03
N THR A 241 -7.33 25.59 21.79
CA THR A 241 -6.96 24.17 21.70
C THR A 241 -8.01 23.28 22.34
N ASN A 242 -8.62 23.75 23.44
CA ASN A 242 -9.75 23.06 24.06
C ASN A 242 -10.98 23.03 23.12
N ASP A 243 -11.31 24.13 22.44
CA ASP A 243 -12.43 24.17 21.51
C ASP A 243 -12.22 23.21 20.32
N ALA A 244 -11.03 23.23 19.69
CA ALA A 244 -10.68 22.31 18.60
C ALA A 244 -10.68 20.84 19.03
N PHE A 245 -10.21 20.56 20.24
CA PHE A 245 -10.25 19.22 20.83
C PHE A 245 -11.69 18.74 21.03
N GLN A 246 -12.57 19.57 21.60
CA GLN A 246 -13.99 19.21 21.78
C GLN A 246 -14.68 18.99 20.43
N GLU A 247 -14.42 19.83 19.44
CA GLU A 247 -14.93 19.66 18.06
C GLU A 247 -14.47 18.33 17.45
N TYR A 248 -13.18 18.02 17.55
CA TYR A 248 -12.63 16.75 17.08
C TYR A 248 -13.22 15.55 17.81
N MET A 249 -13.37 15.61 19.14
CA MET A 249 -13.95 14.53 19.93
C MET A 249 -15.39 14.22 19.52
N VAL A 250 -16.19 15.26 19.26
CA VAL A 250 -17.55 15.07 18.74
C VAL A 250 -17.52 14.35 17.39
N LEU A 251 -16.64 14.78 16.47
CA LEU A 251 -16.48 14.13 15.16
C LEU A 251 -15.99 12.69 15.28
N ALA A 252 -14.97 12.45 16.11
CA ALA A 252 -14.42 11.12 16.36
C ALA A 252 -15.48 10.17 16.90
N LEU A 253 -16.32 10.63 17.85
CA LEU A 253 -17.48 9.86 18.32
C LEU A 253 -18.45 9.59 17.18
N TYR A 254 -18.83 10.57 16.37
CA TYR A 254 -19.70 10.31 15.21
C TYR A 254 -19.11 9.32 14.20
N PHE A 255 -17.79 9.33 14.00
CA PHE A 255 -17.10 8.40 13.09
C PHE A 255 -16.95 6.99 13.65
N THR A 256 -17.02 6.84 14.99
CA THR A 256 -16.80 5.56 15.68
C THR A 256 -18.06 4.97 16.32
N THR A 257 -19.19 5.68 16.29
CA THR A 257 -20.49 5.26 16.83
C THR A 257 -21.34 4.52 15.79
N ASP A 258 -22.54 4.09 16.21
CA ASP A 258 -23.58 3.51 15.34
C ASP A 258 -23.90 4.40 14.13
N PHE A 259 -23.33 4.01 12.99
CA PHE A 259 -23.44 4.72 11.72
C PHE A 259 -24.88 4.88 11.24
N LYS A 260 -25.77 3.92 11.55
CA LYS A 260 -27.18 3.99 11.14
C LYS A 260 -27.87 5.19 11.78
N ARG A 261 -27.67 5.36 13.09
CA ARG A 261 -28.22 6.49 13.86
C ARG A 261 -27.71 7.82 13.32
N LEU A 262 -26.44 7.89 12.93
CA LEU A 262 -25.87 9.09 12.29
C LEU A 262 -26.65 9.45 11.01
N VAL A 263 -26.86 8.49 10.11
CA VAL A 263 -27.58 8.76 8.84
C VAL A 263 -29.04 9.15 9.09
N GLU A 264 -29.70 8.54 10.07
CA GLU A 264 -31.06 8.91 10.49
C GLU A 264 -31.14 10.36 11.01
N GLU A 265 -30.17 10.79 11.83
CA GLU A 265 -30.07 12.17 12.34
C GLU A 265 -29.87 13.17 11.18
N LEU A 266 -28.97 12.86 10.25
CA LEU A 266 -28.74 13.69 9.06
C LEU A 266 -30.00 13.81 8.20
N ASN A 267 -30.74 12.71 8.00
CA ASN A 267 -31.98 12.73 7.24
C ASN A 267 -33.10 13.51 7.94
N ALA A 268 -33.18 13.41 9.26
CA ALA A 268 -34.19 14.11 10.07
C ALA A 268 -33.98 15.63 10.14
N HIS A 269 -32.81 16.13 9.73
CA HIS A 269 -32.51 17.56 9.79
C HIS A 269 -33.44 18.40 8.92
N ARG A 270 -34.26 19.23 9.57
CA ARG A 270 -35.13 20.20 8.90
C ARG A 270 -34.38 21.53 8.77
N GLY A 271 -33.65 21.67 7.66
CA GLY A 271 -32.89 22.87 7.31
C GLY A 271 -33.79 24.08 7.06
N GLY A 272 -34.21 24.76 8.12
CA GLY A 272 -34.80 26.10 8.05
C GLY A 272 -33.75 27.16 8.37
N ARG A 273 -33.79 28.33 7.70
CA ARG A 273 -32.93 29.50 7.98
C ARG A 273 -33.02 30.03 9.43
N TYR A 274 -33.90 29.46 10.25
CA TYR A 274 -34.16 29.80 11.66
C TYR A 274 -34.08 28.59 12.61
N SER A 275 -33.55 27.43 12.19
CA SER A 275 -33.30 26.32 13.12
C SER A 275 -32.20 26.72 14.11
N LYS A 276 -32.57 26.90 15.39
CA LYS A 276 -31.61 27.19 16.47
C LYS A 276 -30.67 26.01 16.78
N THR A 277 -31.02 24.81 16.33
CA THR A 277 -30.21 23.61 16.45
C THR A 277 -29.54 23.35 15.10
N GLY A 278 -28.25 23.68 15.01
CA GLY A 278 -27.40 23.31 13.88
C GLY A 278 -27.16 21.81 13.82
N LEU A 279 -26.45 21.35 12.79
CA LEU A 279 -26.06 19.95 12.64
C LEU A 279 -24.70 19.75 13.30
N PRO A 280 -24.60 19.04 14.44
CA PRO A 280 -23.34 18.93 15.17
C PRO A 280 -22.19 18.40 14.31
N LEU A 281 -22.42 17.40 13.47
CA LEU A 281 -21.40 16.89 12.55
C LEU A 281 -20.86 18.00 11.62
N ILE A 282 -21.76 18.70 10.92
CA ILE A 282 -21.38 19.69 9.90
C ILE A 282 -20.76 20.93 10.56
N ASP A 283 -21.34 21.40 11.66
CA ASP A 283 -20.86 22.58 12.37
C ASP A 283 -19.47 22.34 12.93
N ASN A 284 -19.21 21.18 13.53
CA ASN A 284 -17.88 20.83 14.05
C ASN A 284 -16.88 20.62 12.91
N CYS A 285 -17.27 20.01 11.78
CA CYS A 285 -16.41 19.95 10.58
C CYS A 285 -16.00 21.34 10.11
N LYS A 286 -16.96 22.27 9.95
CA LYS A 286 -16.70 23.65 9.50
C LYS A 286 -15.79 24.40 10.46
N LYS A 287 -16.01 24.30 11.77
CA LYS A 287 -15.18 24.96 12.78
C LYS A 287 -13.76 24.38 12.83
N LEU A 288 -13.62 23.06 12.80
CA LEU A 288 -12.30 22.41 12.86
C LEU A 288 -11.48 22.69 11.59
N VAL A 289 -12.10 22.61 10.40
CA VAL A 289 -11.47 22.99 9.14
C VAL A 289 -11.03 24.46 9.17
N LYS A 290 -11.88 25.36 9.66
CA LYS A 290 -11.53 26.78 9.83
C LYS A 290 -10.32 26.95 10.74
N THR A 291 -10.31 26.28 11.89
CA THR A 291 -9.20 26.34 12.86
C THR A 291 -7.90 25.86 12.23
N ILE A 292 -7.91 24.73 11.53
CA ILE A 292 -6.72 24.19 10.86
C ILE A 292 -6.22 25.13 9.76
N LYS A 293 -7.11 25.74 8.97
CA LYS A 293 -6.75 26.73 7.95
C LYS A 293 -6.06 27.96 8.55
N GLU A 294 -6.56 28.45 9.68
CA GLU A 294 -5.95 29.58 10.40
C GLU A 294 -4.56 29.23 10.94
N MET A 295 -4.34 27.97 11.35
CA MET A 295 -3.02 27.47 11.78
C MET A 295 -2.07 27.31 10.59
N ASP A 296 -2.53 26.71 9.49
CA ASP A 296 -1.76 26.55 8.26
C ASP A 296 -1.33 27.91 7.69
N ALA A 297 -2.17 28.95 7.79
CA ALA A 297 -1.84 30.30 7.33
C ALA A 297 -0.69 30.96 8.13
N GLN A 298 -0.39 30.48 9.33
CA GLN A 298 0.71 30.98 10.17
C GLN A 298 2.05 30.30 9.85
N GLU A 299 2.03 29.21 9.08
CA GLU A 299 3.21 28.41 8.77
C GLU A 299 3.49 28.39 7.25
N PRO A 300 4.75 28.41 6.82
CA PRO A 300 5.06 28.30 5.40
C PRO A 300 4.60 26.95 4.84
N ALA A 301 4.11 26.96 3.60
CA ALA A 301 3.73 25.75 2.90
C ALA A 301 4.90 24.74 2.87
N PRO A 302 4.65 23.45 3.18
CA PRO A 302 5.68 22.42 3.12
C PRO A 302 6.21 22.29 1.67
N LYS A 303 7.52 22.24 1.53
CA LYS A 303 8.19 21.93 0.25
C LYS A 303 8.51 20.45 0.23
N LEU A 304 8.08 19.73 -0.81
CA LEU A 304 8.66 18.40 -1.07
C LEU A 304 10.14 18.63 -1.43
N GLY A 305 11.04 18.00 -0.68
CA GLY A 305 12.45 17.91 -1.06
C GLY A 305 12.60 17.22 -2.42
N SER A 306 13.70 17.49 -3.11
CA SER A 306 14.07 16.67 -4.28
C SER A 306 14.17 15.21 -3.85
N MET A 307 13.53 14.29 -4.58
CA MET A 307 13.77 12.86 -4.41
C MET A 307 15.23 12.59 -4.71
N HIS A 308 16.07 12.56 -3.66
CA HIS A 308 17.37 11.95 -3.76
C HIS A 308 17.14 10.45 -3.61
N GLU A 309 17.67 9.66 -4.55
CA GLU A 309 17.71 8.21 -4.38
C GLU A 309 18.60 7.94 -3.16
N LEU A 310 17.99 7.43 -2.09
CA LEU A 310 18.71 7.01 -0.89
C LEU A 310 19.69 5.91 -1.28
N THR A 311 20.93 6.04 -0.86
CA THR A 311 21.90 4.95 -0.96
C THR A 311 21.45 3.76 -0.10
N ALA A 312 21.96 2.55 -0.37
CA ALA A 312 21.63 1.36 0.43
C ALA A 312 22.00 1.53 1.93
N GLU A 313 23.07 2.26 2.23
CA GLU A 313 23.50 2.56 3.60
C GLU A 313 22.55 3.55 4.29
N GLU A 314 22.15 4.62 3.60
CA GLU A 314 21.13 5.55 4.10
C GLU A 314 19.78 4.85 4.27
N HIS A 315 19.42 3.92 3.39
CA HIS A 315 18.22 3.12 3.51
C HIS A 315 18.29 2.20 4.73
N SER A 316 19.42 1.54 5.00
CA SER A 316 19.61 0.72 6.19
C SER A 316 19.53 1.57 7.46
N GLN A 317 20.23 2.69 7.52
CA GLN A 317 20.17 3.62 8.66
C GLN A 317 18.76 4.17 8.87
N LEU A 318 18.02 4.43 7.78
CA LEU A 318 16.64 4.86 7.86
C LEU A 318 15.74 3.75 8.40
N VAL A 319 15.90 2.51 7.92
CA VAL A 319 15.19 1.32 8.43
C VAL A 319 15.49 1.10 9.91
N ASP A 320 16.75 1.14 10.32
CA ASP A 320 17.16 0.99 11.72
C ASP A 320 16.60 2.12 12.58
N SER A 321 16.62 3.36 12.07
CA SER A 321 16.02 4.50 12.75
C SER A 321 14.50 4.39 12.87
N PHE A 322 13.83 3.78 11.89
CA PHE A 322 12.40 3.51 11.94
C PHE A 322 12.06 2.32 12.83
N ALA A 323 12.94 1.31 12.92
CA ALA A 323 12.78 0.15 13.79
C ALA A 323 13.00 0.51 15.27
N ALA A 324 13.90 1.47 15.56
CA ALA A 324 14.19 1.95 16.91
C ALA A 324 13.25 3.07 17.39
N LYS A 325 12.35 3.57 16.54
CA LYS A 325 11.48 4.68 16.88
C LYS A 325 10.22 4.17 17.58
N GLU A 326 10.02 4.60 18.82
CA GLU A 326 8.72 4.45 19.49
C GLU A 326 7.67 5.24 18.68
N TYR A 327 6.69 4.53 18.13
CA TYR A 327 5.57 5.15 17.46
C TYR A 327 4.43 5.33 18.45
N GLU A 328 4.03 6.57 18.67
CA GLU A 328 2.72 6.85 19.26
C GLU A 328 1.64 6.44 18.25
N CYS A 329 1.16 5.20 18.37
CA CYS A 329 0.16 4.58 17.51
C CYS A 329 -1.26 5.14 17.74
N ASP A 330 -1.49 5.85 18.86
CA ASP A 330 -2.79 6.40 19.22
C ASP A 330 -2.84 7.93 19.13
N TRP A 331 -4.01 8.46 18.78
CA TRP A 331 -4.30 9.88 19.00
C TRP A 331 -4.30 10.15 20.50
N LEU A 332 -3.54 11.14 20.96
CA LEU A 332 -3.50 11.50 22.36
C LEU A 332 -4.71 12.39 22.66
N LEU A 333 -5.75 11.83 23.28
CA LEU A 333 -7.04 12.51 23.45
C LEU A 333 -7.17 13.24 24.80
N ASN A 334 -6.17 14.04 25.16
CA ASN A 334 -6.37 15.14 26.09
C ASN A 334 -6.14 16.49 25.38
N ALA A 335 -6.77 17.56 25.88
CA ALA A 335 -6.82 18.84 25.18
C ALA A 335 -5.44 19.51 25.02
N ASP A 336 -4.54 19.29 25.98
CA ASP A 336 -3.19 19.85 25.97
C ASP A 336 -2.29 19.15 24.95
N GLU A 337 -2.25 17.81 24.98
CA GLU A 337 -1.49 16.98 24.05
C GLU A 337 -2.04 17.10 22.63
N PHE A 338 -3.36 17.12 22.45
CA PHE A 338 -3.97 17.36 21.14
C PHE A 338 -3.57 18.74 20.60
N GLY A 339 -3.52 19.76 21.47
CA GLY A 339 -3.00 21.09 21.13
C GLY A 339 -1.54 21.06 20.68
N VAL A 340 -0.70 20.24 21.31
CA VAL A 340 0.70 20.01 20.87
C VAL A 340 0.75 19.26 19.54
N GLN A 341 -0.08 18.24 19.35
CA GLN A 341 -0.16 17.48 18.11
C GLN A 341 -0.56 18.37 16.93
N LEU A 342 -1.56 19.24 17.08
CA LEU A 342 -1.99 20.16 16.02
C LEU A 342 -0.94 21.21 15.64
N ARG A 343 0.08 21.46 16.46
CA ARG A 343 1.23 22.29 16.04
C ARG A 343 2.06 21.62 14.93
N GLN A 344 1.98 20.30 14.80
CA GLN A 344 2.66 19.58 13.72
C GLN A 344 1.79 19.57 12.45
N PRO A 345 2.32 20.02 11.30
CA PRO A 345 1.57 20.00 10.04
C PRO A 345 1.05 18.61 9.66
N SER A 346 1.85 17.56 9.86
CA SER A 346 1.49 16.18 9.53
C SER A 346 0.24 15.71 10.29
N ARG A 347 0.10 16.09 11.57
CA ARG A 347 -1.08 15.76 12.38
C ARG A 347 -2.30 16.55 11.94
N ARG A 348 -2.14 17.82 11.56
CA ARG A 348 -3.24 18.61 10.95
C ARG A 348 -3.74 17.97 9.66
N TRP A 349 -2.82 17.53 8.78
CA TRP A 349 -3.18 16.84 7.55
C TRP A 349 -3.87 15.51 7.82
N ALA A 350 -3.47 14.78 8.86
CA ALA A 350 -4.16 13.55 9.26
C ALA A 350 -5.61 13.81 9.72
N VAL A 351 -5.87 14.86 10.51
CA VAL A 351 -7.24 15.27 10.89
C VAL A 351 -8.07 15.64 9.65
N ILE A 352 -7.52 16.47 8.75
CA ILE A 352 -8.21 16.85 7.52
C ILE A 352 -8.48 15.63 6.64
N PHE A 353 -7.53 14.71 6.51
CA PHE A 353 -7.68 13.49 5.73
C PHE A 353 -8.83 12.63 6.28
N GLN A 354 -8.91 12.46 7.60
CA GLN A 354 -10.02 11.75 8.25
C GLN A 354 -11.37 12.42 7.94
N ILE A 355 -11.48 13.74 8.10
CA ILE A 355 -12.71 14.49 7.79
C ILE A 355 -13.08 14.33 6.31
N TYR A 356 -12.11 14.49 5.40
CA TYR A 356 -12.34 14.44 3.96
C TYR A 356 -12.82 13.06 3.51
N VAL A 357 -12.19 11.98 3.97
CA VAL A 357 -12.61 10.60 3.65
C VAL A 357 -14.01 10.32 4.20
N MET A 358 -14.29 10.67 5.45
CA MET A 358 -15.58 10.40 6.08
C MET A 358 -16.73 11.22 5.47
N VAL A 359 -16.52 12.52 5.25
CA VAL A 359 -17.53 13.39 4.61
C VAL A 359 -17.78 12.94 3.16
N SER A 360 -16.74 12.56 2.42
CA SER A 360 -16.89 12.03 1.07
C SER A 360 -17.66 10.71 1.06
N PHE A 361 -17.39 9.82 2.01
CA PHE A 361 -18.13 8.57 2.17
C PHE A 361 -19.62 8.81 2.44
N ILE A 362 -19.96 9.70 3.38
CA ILE A 362 -21.36 10.05 3.70
C ILE A 362 -22.06 10.71 2.48
N TYR A 363 -21.36 11.59 1.76
CA TYR A 363 -21.87 12.22 0.54
C TYR A 363 -22.10 11.22 -0.61
N ASP A 364 -21.31 10.15 -0.65
CA ASP A 364 -21.47 9.06 -1.61
C ASP A 364 -22.58 8.08 -1.28
N LEU A 365 -23.01 8.02 0.00
CA LEU A 365 -24.07 7.15 0.49
C LEU A 365 -25.47 7.64 0.08
N THR A 366 -25.70 7.78 -1.22
CA THR A 366 -26.99 8.18 -1.79
C THR A 366 -27.55 7.09 -2.68
N ASP A 367 -28.87 6.92 -2.65
CA ASP A 367 -29.56 5.88 -3.41
C ASP A 367 -29.29 5.97 -4.93
N ALA A 368 -29.27 7.19 -5.47
CA ALA A 368 -29.01 7.43 -6.89
C ALA A 368 -27.60 6.94 -7.32
N LYS A 369 -26.56 7.24 -6.53
CA LYS A 369 -25.18 6.81 -6.84
C LYS A 369 -25.03 5.30 -6.71
N TRP A 370 -25.55 4.71 -5.64
CA TRP A 370 -25.42 3.27 -5.40
C TRP A 370 -26.26 2.45 -6.37
N THR A 371 -27.48 2.88 -6.72
CA THR A 371 -28.31 2.20 -7.73
C THR A 371 -27.60 2.15 -9.09
N LYS A 372 -26.95 3.25 -9.50
CA LYS A 372 -26.15 3.27 -10.72
C LYS A 372 -24.98 2.27 -10.66
N VAL A 373 -24.18 2.31 -9.60
CA VAL A 373 -23.03 1.41 -9.43
C VAL A 373 -23.45 -0.06 -9.42
N LEU A 374 -24.53 -0.38 -8.69
CA LEU A 374 -25.06 -1.75 -8.63
C LEU A 374 -25.64 -2.20 -9.98
N GLY A 375 -26.27 -1.30 -10.73
CA GLY A 375 -26.74 -1.56 -12.09
C GLY A 375 -25.61 -1.90 -13.05
N ASP A 376 -24.55 -1.09 -13.06
CA ASP A 376 -23.36 -1.28 -13.91
C ASP A 376 -22.66 -2.62 -13.63
N ILE A 377 -22.64 -3.05 -12.36
CA ILE A 377 -22.05 -4.32 -11.96
C ILE A 377 -22.96 -5.50 -12.29
N ASN A 378 -24.27 -5.39 -12.04
CA ASN A 378 -25.23 -6.44 -12.39
C ASN A 378 -25.25 -6.73 -13.90
N ALA A 379 -25.02 -5.71 -14.73
CA ALA A 379 -24.91 -5.88 -16.17
C ALA A 379 -23.70 -6.73 -16.60
N LYS A 380 -22.60 -6.70 -15.81
CA LYS A 380 -21.34 -7.38 -16.13
C LYS A 380 -21.15 -8.70 -15.39
N TYR A 381 -21.69 -8.83 -14.17
CA TYR A 381 -21.46 -9.97 -13.28
C TYR A 381 -22.79 -10.61 -12.85
N LYS A 382 -22.95 -11.90 -13.17
CA LYS A 382 -24.19 -12.67 -12.85
C LYS A 382 -24.44 -12.87 -11.35
N LYS A 383 -23.40 -12.78 -10.51
CA LYS A 383 -23.49 -12.93 -9.05
C LYS A 383 -22.54 -11.92 -8.39
N PHE A 384 -23.08 -11.08 -7.50
CA PHE A 384 -22.31 -10.15 -6.68
C PHE A 384 -22.97 -9.97 -5.31
N ARG A 385 -22.19 -9.62 -4.29
CA ARG A 385 -22.72 -9.38 -2.92
C ARG A 385 -23.04 -7.89 -2.79
N LYS A 386 -24.32 -7.57 -2.61
CA LYS A 386 -24.76 -6.20 -2.35
C LYS A 386 -24.31 -5.77 -0.95
N PRO A 387 -23.93 -4.50 -0.76
CA PRO A 387 -23.75 -3.96 0.57
C PRO A 387 -25.07 -3.98 1.34
N GLU A 388 -25.00 -4.31 2.62
CA GLU A 388 -26.11 -4.20 3.56
C GLU A 388 -25.98 -2.84 4.26
N PHE A 389 -26.46 -1.77 3.61
CA PHE A 389 -26.57 -0.46 4.27
C PHE A 389 -27.98 -0.31 4.83
N ASP A 390 -28.08 -0.15 6.14
CA ASP A 390 -29.37 0.00 6.83
C ASP A 390 -30.01 1.38 6.64
N ALA A 391 -29.25 2.38 6.19
CA ALA A 391 -29.71 3.74 5.95
C ALA A 391 -28.91 4.41 4.81
N MET A 392 -29.58 5.25 4.03
CA MET A 392 -28.99 6.06 2.94
C MET A 392 -29.29 7.54 3.17
N LEU A 393 -28.38 8.42 2.73
CA LEU A 393 -28.58 9.87 2.81
C LEU A 393 -29.54 10.36 1.71
N ALA A 394 -30.69 10.88 2.13
CA ALA A 394 -31.73 11.42 1.26
C ALA A 394 -31.79 12.96 1.28
N ASN A 395 -31.40 13.60 2.38
CA ASN A 395 -31.59 15.04 2.59
C ASN A 395 -30.69 15.93 1.72
N ASP A 396 -31.28 16.65 0.77
CA ASP A 396 -30.54 17.49 -0.18
C ASP A 396 -29.88 18.72 0.47
N SER A 397 -30.48 19.30 1.51
CA SER A 397 -29.88 20.41 2.24
C SER A 397 -28.59 19.98 2.94
N VAL A 398 -28.58 18.77 3.51
CA VAL A 398 -27.38 18.17 4.11
C VAL A 398 -26.33 17.87 3.04
N LYS A 399 -26.72 17.31 1.88
CA LYS A 399 -25.78 17.06 0.77
C LYS A 399 -25.08 18.35 0.34
N SER A 400 -25.79 19.45 0.17
CA SER A 400 -25.18 20.75 -0.18
C SER A 400 -24.17 21.20 0.87
N GLN A 401 -24.49 21.07 2.16
CA GLN A 401 -23.57 21.45 3.24
C GLN A 401 -22.33 20.54 3.32
N LEU A 402 -22.44 19.24 3.01
CA LEU A 402 -21.28 18.34 2.91
C LEU A 402 -20.37 18.75 1.74
N VAL A 403 -20.95 19.10 0.59
CA VAL A 403 -20.19 19.60 -0.58
C VAL A 403 -19.47 20.91 -0.25
N GLU A 404 -20.08 21.81 0.53
CA GLU A 404 -19.40 23.03 1.00
C GLU A 404 -18.13 22.71 1.80
N VAL A 405 -18.21 21.76 2.75
CA VAL A 405 -17.05 21.33 3.56
C VAL A 405 -15.94 20.76 2.67
N LEU A 406 -16.28 19.85 1.75
CA LEU A 406 -15.31 19.25 0.83
C LEU A 406 -14.64 20.31 -0.06
N THR A 407 -15.44 21.20 -0.64
CA THR A 407 -14.96 22.28 -1.52
C THR A 407 -14.04 23.23 -0.76
N GLU A 408 -14.34 23.52 0.51
CA GLU A 408 -13.51 24.38 1.34
C GLU A 408 -12.12 23.76 1.63
N ILE A 409 -12.08 22.47 1.95
CA ILE A 409 -10.84 21.71 2.15
C ILE A 409 -10.03 21.69 0.85
N GLU A 410 -10.67 21.33 -0.27
CA GLU A 410 -10.00 21.27 -1.58
C GLU A 410 -9.40 22.62 -1.98
N ARG A 411 -10.16 23.71 -1.85
CA ARG A 411 -9.70 25.04 -2.23
C ARG A 411 -8.50 25.47 -1.40
N HIS A 412 -8.51 25.19 -0.09
CA HIS A 412 -7.38 25.50 0.78
C HIS A 412 -6.13 24.74 0.35
N TYR A 413 -6.18 23.40 0.31
CA TYR A 413 -4.98 22.59 0.03
C TYR A 413 -4.53 22.64 -1.42
N ALA A 414 -5.39 22.98 -2.38
CA ALA A 414 -4.96 23.27 -3.75
C ALA A 414 -4.00 24.48 -3.80
N SER A 415 -4.14 25.44 -2.89
CA SER A 415 -3.28 26.62 -2.81
C SER A 415 -2.12 26.44 -1.82
N TYR A 416 -2.41 25.91 -0.63
CA TYR A 416 -1.44 25.78 0.45
C TYR A 416 -0.47 24.61 0.27
N PHE A 417 -0.97 23.41 -0.10
CA PHE A 417 -0.12 22.23 -0.27
C PHE A 417 -0.60 21.34 -1.44
N PRO A 418 -0.28 21.70 -2.69
CA PRO A 418 -0.84 21.04 -3.88
C PRO A 418 -0.60 19.53 -3.96
N ALA A 419 0.51 19.04 -3.41
CA ALA A 419 0.80 17.61 -3.39
C ALA A 419 -0.16 16.83 -2.47
N PHE A 420 -0.45 17.35 -1.28
CA PHE A 420 -1.44 16.75 -0.39
C PHE A 420 -2.85 16.82 -0.99
N HIS A 421 -3.20 17.91 -1.68
CA HIS A 421 -4.45 17.98 -2.44
C HIS A 421 -4.58 16.87 -3.49
N ARG A 422 -3.50 16.57 -4.24
CA ARG A 422 -3.49 15.45 -5.19
C ARG A 422 -3.70 14.10 -4.49
N ILE A 423 -3.08 13.89 -3.33
CA ILE A 423 -3.26 12.67 -2.54
C ILE A 423 -4.72 12.53 -2.08
N LEU A 424 -5.31 13.59 -1.51
CA LEU A 424 -6.71 13.62 -1.08
C LEU A 424 -7.65 13.18 -2.20
N LYS A 425 -7.54 13.82 -3.37
CA LYS A 425 -8.35 13.47 -4.55
C LYS A 425 -8.06 12.07 -5.05
N HIS A 426 -6.79 11.67 -5.13
CA HIS A 426 -6.45 10.35 -5.64
C HIS A 426 -7.04 9.23 -4.78
N VAL A 427 -6.96 9.35 -3.46
CA VAL A 427 -7.52 8.34 -2.53
C VAL A 427 -9.04 8.23 -2.70
N VAL A 428 -9.77 9.34 -2.66
CA VAL A 428 -11.24 9.32 -2.70
C VAL A 428 -11.78 9.04 -4.11
N ASP A 429 -11.29 9.75 -5.13
CA ASP A 429 -11.85 9.72 -6.48
C ASP A 429 -11.38 8.51 -7.30
N ASN A 430 -10.24 7.89 -6.93
CA ASN A 430 -9.71 6.73 -7.66
C ASN A 430 -9.65 5.48 -6.78
N THR A 431 -8.91 5.52 -5.68
CA THR A 431 -8.60 4.30 -4.91
C THR A 431 -9.84 3.70 -4.26
N GLU A 432 -10.61 4.52 -3.52
CA GLU A 432 -11.83 4.09 -2.83
C GLU A 432 -12.91 3.62 -3.81
N ILE A 433 -13.14 4.36 -4.91
CA ILE A 433 -14.12 3.98 -5.93
C ILE A 433 -13.72 2.65 -6.59
N ARG A 434 -12.45 2.49 -6.94
CA ARG A 434 -11.94 1.25 -7.54
C ARG A 434 -12.01 0.09 -6.56
N TRP A 435 -11.65 0.31 -5.30
CA TRP A 435 -11.73 -0.70 -4.25
C TRP A 435 -13.17 -1.15 -4.00
N ARG A 436 -14.11 -0.21 -3.92
CA ARG A 436 -15.57 -0.47 -3.84
C ARG A 436 -16.04 -1.33 -5.01
N ALA A 437 -15.61 -1.00 -6.24
CA ALA A 437 -15.95 -1.77 -7.42
C ALA A 437 -15.36 -3.20 -7.38
N LEU A 438 -14.11 -3.37 -6.94
CA LEU A 438 -13.47 -4.68 -6.77
C LEU A 438 -14.18 -5.52 -5.71
N LYS A 439 -14.52 -4.92 -4.56
CA LYS A 439 -15.26 -5.58 -3.48
C LYS A 439 -16.65 -6.02 -3.92
N LEU A 440 -17.36 -5.19 -4.70
CA LEU A 440 -18.65 -5.56 -5.28
C LEU A 440 -18.51 -6.77 -6.21
N LYS A 441 -17.43 -6.86 -6.99
CA LYS A 441 -17.09 -8.04 -7.79
C LYS A 441 -16.59 -9.23 -6.97
N GLN A 442 -16.59 -9.15 -5.65
CA GLN A 442 -16.03 -10.16 -4.74
C GLN A 442 -14.55 -10.47 -5.04
N PHE A 443 -13.81 -9.46 -5.53
CA PHE A 443 -12.44 -9.60 -6.00
C PHE A 443 -12.23 -10.69 -7.07
N ASN A 444 -13.31 -11.13 -7.74
CA ASN A 444 -13.21 -12.02 -8.89
C ASN A 444 -12.72 -11.21 -10.09
N HIS A 445 -11.47 -11.40 -10.47
CA HIS A 445 -10.93 -10.91 -11.73
C HIS A 445 -11.26 -11.90 -12.84
N GLU A 446 -11.81 -11.42 -13.95
CA GLU A 446 -12.11 -12.24 -15.15
C GLU A 446 -10.86 -12.92 -15.73
N ASN A 447 -9.67 -12.41 -15.39
CA ASN A 447 -8.38 -12.76 -15.98
C ASN A 447 -7.31 -13.19 -14.96
N LEU A 448 -7.68 -13.89 -13.88
CA LEU A 448 -6.69 -14.48 -12.97
C LEU A 448 -5.77 -15.47 -13.70
N ALA A 449 -6.31 -16.29 -14.60
CA ALA A 449 -5.53 -17.20 -15.43
C ALA A 449 -4.58 -16.45 -16.41
N ASP A 450 -5.00 -15.30 -16.94
CA ASP A 450 -4.17 -14.45 -17.79
C ASP A 450 -3.10 -13.70 -16.99
N LEU A 451 -3.39 -13.30 -15.76
CA LEU A 451 -2.42 -12.71 -14.82
C LEU A 451 -1.42 -13.75 -14.33
N GLU A 452 -1.84 -15.00 -14.10
CA GLU A 452 -0.95 -16.14 -13.85
C GLU A 452 -0.09 -16.48 -15.07
N ALA A 453 -0.64 -16.37 -16.28
CA ALA A 453 0.13 -16.50 -17.52
C ALA A 453 1.14 -15.36 -17.72
N LEU A 454 0.83 -14.16 -17.22
CA LEU A 454 1.71 -12.99 -17.24
C LEU A 454 2.70 -12.94 -16.06
N SER A 455 2.43 -13.69 -14.99
CA SER A 455 3.23 -13.80 -13.76
C SER A 455 4.61 -14.41 -14.03
N ASN A 456 5.60 -13.94 -13.27
CA ASN A 456 7.00 -14.34 -13.41
C ASN A 456 7.25 -15.85 -13.23
N ASN A 457 6.32 -16.60 -12.61
CA ASN A 457 6.43 -18.05 -12.47
C ASN A 457 6.40 -18.82 -13.80
N LYS A 458 5.91 -18.22 -14.90
CA LYS A 458 5.99 -18.82 -16.26
C LYS A 458 6.94 -18.08 -17.21
N LYS A 459 7.41 -16.88 -16.85
CA LYS A 459 8.35 -16.13 -17.69
C LYS A 459 9.78 -16.54 -17.35
N ARG A 460 10.34 -17.34 -18.26
CA ARG A 460 11.75 -17.76 -18.40
C ARG A 460 12.08 -19.09 -17.75
N LYS A 461 11.71 -20.17 -18.46
CA LYS A 461 12.69 -21.24 -18.63
C LYS A 461 13.85 -20.65 -19.45
N LEU A 462 14.83 -20.10 -18.74
CA LEU A 462 16.07 -19.58 -19.33
C LEU A 462 16.71 -20.65 -20.21
N ASP A 463 16.59 -21.92 -19.80
CA ASP A 463 17.10 -23.10 -20.50
C ASP A 463 16.46 -23.31 -21.88
N GLU A 464 15.16 -23.06 -22.05
CA GLU A 464 14.49 -23.15 -23.37
C GLU A 464 14.91 -22.03 -24.33
N HIS A 465 15.54 -20.97 -23.82
CA HIS A 465 16.05 -19.84 -24.59
C HIS A 465 17.58 -19.85 -24.77
N LEU A 466 18.31 -20.68 -24.04
CA LEU A 466 19.77 -20.84 -24.19
C LEU A 466 20.15 -21.70 -25.40
N ASP A 467 19.27 -22.62 -25.83
CA ASP A 467 19.50 -23.50 -26.99
C ASP A 467 19.29 -22.82 -28.35
N LYS A 468 18.79 -21.58 -28.39
CA LYS A 468 18.73 -20.79 -29.61
C LYS A 468 19.97 -19.92 -29.69
N GLU A 469 20.93 -20.31 -30.55
CA GLU A 469 22.03 -19.42 -30.95
C GLU A 469 21.47 -18.03 -31.27
N PRO A 470 22.02 -16.95 -30.69
CA PRO A 470 21.50 -15.62 -30.93
C PRO A 470 21.65 -15.30 -32.42
N GLU A 471 20.52 -15.17 -33.13
CA GLU A 471 20.50 -14.67 -34.50
C GLU A 471 21.26 -13.33 -34.53
N ILE A 472 22.41 -13.32 -35.22
CA ILE A 472 23.20 -12.12 -35.40
C ILE A 472 22.32 -11.12 -36.14
N LYS A 473 21.85 -10.09 -35.41
CA LYS A 473 21.00 -9.05 -35.98
C LYS A 473 21.68 -8.45 -37.20
N ALA A 474 20.92 -8.32 -38.29
CA ALA A 474 21.38 -7.65 -39.49
C ALA A 474 21.95 -6.26 -39.13
N PRO A 475 23.05 -5.84 -39.78
CA PRO A 475 23.65 -4.54 -39.51
C PRO A 475 22.64 -3.42 -39.70
N TYR A 476 22.67 -2.44 -38.81
CA TYR A 476 21.76 -1.30 -38.82
C TYR A 476 21.70 -0.64 -40.20
N THR A 477 20.49 -0.31 -40.65
CA THR A 477 20.21 0.37 -41.93
C THR A 477 20.93 1.71 -42.05
N TYR A 478 21.19 2.39 -40.92
CA TYR A 478 21.91 3.66 -40.87
C TYR A 478 23.33 3.44 -40.33
N LYS A 479 24.34 3.74 -41.16
CA LYS A 479 25.76 3.54 -40.82
C LYS A 479 26.19 4.21 -39.52
N LEU A 480 25.59 5.36 -39.16
CA LEU A 480 25.93 6.13 -37.96
C LEU A 480 24.86 6.02 -36.85
N GLY A 481 24.09 4.94 -36.85
CA GLY A 481 23.10 4.62 -35.81
C GLY A 481 21.78 5.39 -35.92
N THR A 482 21.80 6.65 -36.36
CA THR A 482 20.58 7.45 -36.59
C THR A 482 20.51 8.00 -38.02
N ALA A 483 19.28 8.18 -38.50
CA ALA A 483 19.02 8.75 -39.82
C ALA A 483 19.59 10.18 -39.95
N LYS A 484 19.41 11.01 -38.90
CA LYS A 484 19.91 12.40 -38.89
C LYS A 484 21.43 12.48 -39.03
N LEU A 485 22.18 11.69 -38.25
CA LEU A 485 23.64 11.68 -38.32
C LEU A 485 24.13 11.19 -39.68
N SER A 486 23.54 10.11 -40.19
CA SER A 486 23.88 9.56 -41.50
C SER A 486 23.61 10.56 -42.63
N GLN A 487 22.53 11.36 -42.51
CA GLN A 487 22.17 12.38 -43.49
C GLN A 487 23.14 13.56 -43.47
N ILE A 488 23.51 14.08 -42.29
CA ILE A 488 24.48 15.18 -42.16
C ILE A 488 25.84 14.76 -42.74
N TRP A 489 26.28 13.53 -42.43
CA TRP A 489 27.54 12.99 -42.96
C TRP A 489 27.51 12.64 -44.45
N SER A 490 26.32 12.58 -45.06
CA SER A 490 26.17 12.35 -46.49
C SER A 490 26.20 13.64 -47.33
N VAL A 491 26.26 14.82 -46.69
CA VAL A 491 26.37 16.10 -47.40
C VAL A 491 27.69 16.14 -48.15
N LYS A 492 27.62 16.30 -49.47
CA LYS A 492 28.80 16.41 -50.32
C LYS A 492 29.51 17.73 -50.00
N THR A 493 30.72 17.63 -49.49
CA THR A 493 31.61 18.77 -49.25
C THR A 493 32.80 18.66 -50.19
N GLY A 494 33.09 19.71 -50.95
CA GLY A 494 34.26 19.76 -51.84
C GLY A 494 34.42 21.13 -52.47
N LEU A 495 35.63 21.46 -52.91
CA LEU A 495 35.94 22.72 -53.60
C LEU A 495 35.04 22.94 -54.83
N THR A 496 34.67 21.86 -55.53
CA THR A 496 33.77 21.88 -56.69
C THR A 496 32.33 22.29 -56.34
N GLU A 497 31.87 22.01 -55.11
CA GLU A 497 30.52 22.38 -54.63
C GLU A 497 30.47 23.84 -54.14
N ILE A 498 31.64 24.48 -53.94
CA ILE A 498 31.77 25.87 -53.51
C ILE A 498 31.80 26.84 -54.70
N GLU A 499 31.99 26.35 -55.94
CA GLU A 499 31.91 27.14 -57.17
C GLU A 499 30.48 27.61 -57.45
N ARG A 500 30.00 28.56 -56.65
CA ARG A 500 28.81 29.35 -57.00
C ARG A 500 29.21 30.23 -58.17
N LYS A 501 28.66 29.95 -59.37
CA LYS A 501 28.64 30.89 -60.49
C LYS A 501 28.01 32.19 -59.98
N LEU A 502 28.82 33.18 -59.64
CA LEU A 502 28.34 34.51 -59.32
C LEU A 502 27.69 35.06 -60.59
N ALA A 503 26.43 35.46 -60.48
CA ALA A 503 25.71 36.09 -61.58
C ALA A 503 26.45 37.36 -62.03
N ASP A 504 26.38 37.68 -63.33
CA ASP A 504 27.08 38.83 -63.91
C ASP A 504 26.67 40.12 -63.16
N PRO A 505 27.60 40.82 -62.51
CA PRO A 505 27.29 42.02 -61.74
C PRO A 505 26.59 43.10 -62.56
N GLN A 506 26.85 43.19 -63.88
CA GLN A 506 26.23 44.19 -64.74
C GLN A 506 24.73 43.88 -64.95
N GLU A 507 24.40 42.63 -65.24
CA GLU A 507 23.02 42.16 -65.46
C GLU A 507 22.20 42.27 -64.17
N LEU A 508 22.81 41.92 -63.04
CA LEU A 508 22.17 42.04 -61.73
C LEU A 508 21.90 43.51 -61.36
N LEU A 509 22.75 44.44 -61.81
CA LEU A 509 22.57 45.86 -61.56
C LEU A 509 21.41 46.45 -62.35
N GLU A 510 21.30 46.11 -63.65
CA GLU A 510 20.19 46.55 -64.48
C GLU A 510 18.85 46.00 -63.96
N ASN A 511 18.81 44.73 -63.54
CA ASN A 511 17.62 44.16 -62.88
C ASN A 511 17.20 44.95 -61.63
N TYR A 512 18.15 45.37 -60.80
CA TYR A 512 17.82 46.21 -59.63
C TYR A 512 17.35 47.61 -60.01
N LYS A 513 17.84 48.20 -61.11
CA LYS A 513 17.36 49.50 -61.60
C LYS A 513 15.94 49.39 -62.14
N ASP A 514 15.64 48.34 -62.90
CA ASP A 514 14.31 48.09 -63.45
C ASP A 514 13.29 47.85 -62.32
N GLU A 515 13.62 47.02 -61.33
CA GLU A 515 12.76 46.81 -60.16
C GLU A 515 12.54 48.11 -59.37
N LEU A 516 13.57 48.95 -59.23
CA LEU A 516 13.44 50.27 -58.59
C LEU A 516 12.51 51.20 -59.37
N TYR A 517 12.62 51.21 -60.71
CA TYR A 517 11.76 52.04 -61.56
C TYR A 517 10.29 51.68 -61.40
N PHE A 518 9.96 50.38 -61.35
CA PHE A 518 8.58 49.94 -61.11
C PHE A 518 8.09 50.32 -59.70
N VAL A 519 8.92 50.15 -58.67
CA VAL A 519 8.56 50.50 -57.28
C VAL A 519 8.36 52.02 -57.12
N GLU A 520 9.21 52.84 -57.74
CA GLU A 520 9.08 54.30 -57.74
C GLU A 520 7.83 54.77 -58.50
N GLY A 521 7.51 54.13 -59.63
CA GLY A 521 6.29 54.38 -60.38
C GLY A 521 5.03 54.12 -59.55
N SER A 522 4.99 53.00 -58.82
CA SER A 522 3.88 52.67 -57.90
C SER A 522 3.75 53.69 -56.77
N LEU A 523 4.86 54.12 -56.15
CA LEU A 523 4.86 55.13 -55.08
C LEU A 523 4.40 56.51 -55.57
N GLN A 524 4.73 56.90 -56.80
CA GLN A 524 4.28 58.16 -57.41
C GLN A 524 2.79 58.13 -57.81
N SER A 525 2.27 56.95 -58.15
CA SER A 525 0.84 56.76 -58.48
C SER A 525 -0.10 56.80 -57.26
N GLY A 526 0.47 56.94 -56.04
CA GLY A 526 -0.29 57.15 -54.80
C GLY A 526 -0.38 55.94 -53.89
N GLU A 527 0.15 54.78 -54.28
CA GLU A 527 0.27 53.60 -53.40
C GLU A 527 1.43 53.82 -52.40
N LYS A 528 1.10 54.24 -51.17
CA LYS A 528 2.07 54.34 -50.07
C LYS A 528 1.81 53.22 -49.07
N SER A 529 2.43 52.05 -49.29
CA SER A 529 2.50 50.98 -48.27
C SER A 529 3.90 50.94 -47.63
N GLU A 530 3.96 50.57 -46.36
CA GLU A 530 5.22 50.47 -45.60
C GLU A 530 6.17 49.41 -46.20
N GLU A 531 5.62 48.29 -46.69
CA GLU A 531 6.38 47.24 -47.37
C GLU A 531 7.02 47.71 -48.69
N LEU A 532 6.35 48.62 -49.43
CA LEU A 532 6.90 49.17 -50.67
C LEU A 532 8.07 50.12 -50.39
N LEU A 533 7.99 50.91 -49.31
CA LEU A 533 9.07 51.79 -48.86
C LEU A 533 10.29 50.97 -48.40
N GLU A 534 10.08 49.93 -47.60
CA GLU A 534 11.18 49.03 -47.18
C GLU A 534 11.83 48.31 -48.37
N LYS A 535 11.02 47.87 -49.34
CA LYS A 535 11.52 47.25 -50.58
C LYS A 535 12.33 48.24 -51.41
N GLN A 536 11.89 49.49 -51.52
CA GLN A 536 12.63 50.55 -52.20
C GLN A 536 13.99 50.79 -51.52
N GLU A 537 14.01 50.94 -50.20
CA GLU A 537 15.25 51.15 -49.44
C GLU A 537 16.23 49.98 -49.61
N LEU A 538 15.74 48.74 -49.52
CA LEU A 538 16.56 47.54 -49.69
C LEU A 538 17.14 47.42 -51.11
N LEU A 539 16.32 47.68 -52.14
CA LEU A 539 16.77 47.65 -53.54
C LEU A 539 17.77 48.78 -53.83
N THR A 540 17.53 49.98 -53.28
CA THR A 540 18.45 51.11 -53.39
C THR A 540 19.80 50.80 -52.75
N TRP A 541 19.78 50.18 -51.57
CA TRP A 541 21.00 49.76 -50.88
C TRP A 541 21.76 48.67 -51.65
N LYS A 542 21.05 47.67 -52.18
CA LYS A 542 21.66 46.60 -53.01
C LYS A 542 22.25 47.16 -54.31
N LYS A 543 21.54 48.07 -54.99
CA LYS A 543 22.00 48.78 -56.18
C LYS A 543 23.27 49.57 -55.89
N GLN A 544 23.29 50.41 -54.84
CA GLN A 544 24.45 51.22 -54.47
C GLN A 544 25.68 50.38 -54.10
N ARG A 545 25.49 49.25 -53.40
CA ARG A 545 26.56 48.29 -53.08
C ARG A 545 27.19 47.72 -54.35
N LEU A 546 26.37 47.40 -55.35
CA LEU A 546 26.80 46.80 -56.61
C LEU A 546 27.42 47.83 -57.56
N GLU A 547 26.84 49.04 -57.67
CA GLU A 547 27.39 50.19 -58.41
C GLU A 547 28.77 50.59 -57.89
N ARG A 548 28.95 50.60 -56.57
CA ARG A 548 30.25 50.83 -55.96
C ARG A 548 31.26 49.75 -56.35
N GLY A 549 30.83 48.48 -56.38
CA GLY A 549 31.66 47.35 -56.81
C GLY A 549 32.06 47.38 -58.29
N LEU A 550 31.22 47.98 -59.14
CA LEU A 550 31.46 48.15 -60.58
C LEU A 550 32.18 49.46 -60.95
N GLY A 551 32.55 50.28 -59.97
CA GLY A 551 33.29 51.53 -60.20
C GLY A 551 32.44 52.74 -60.57
N GLY A 552 31.11 52.68 -60.45
CA GLY A 552 30.19 53.79 -60.80
C GLY A 552 30.37 55.08 -59.97
N TRP A 553 31.15 55.03 -58.89
CA TRP A 553 31.55 56.20 -58.10
C TRP A 553 32.64 57.06 -58.77
N LEU A 554 33.21 56.60 -59.90
CA LEU A 554 34.13 57.38 -60.74
C LEU A 554 33.40 58.15 -61.86
N SER A 555 32.10 57.93 -62.04
CA SER A 555 31.25 58.59 -63.05
C SER A 555 30.30 59.67 -62.47
N LEU A 556 30.52 60.06 -61.21
CA LEU A 556 29.96 61.25 -60.55
C LEU A 556 31.07 62.32 -60.48
#